data_AF-A0A753A9R6-F1
#
_entry.id   AF-A0A753A9R6-F1
#
_cell.length_a   1.000
_cell.length_b   1.000
_cell.length_c   1.000
_cell.angle_alpha   90.00
_cell.angle_beta   90.00
_cell.angle_gamma   90.00
#
_symmetry.space_group_name_H-M   'P 1'
#
loop_
_entity.id
_entity.type
_entity.pdbx_description
1 polymer ?
#
loop_
_entity_poly.entity_id
_entity_poly.type
_entity_poly.pdbx_seq_one_letter_code
_entity_poly.pdbx_strand_id
1 'polypeptide(L)'
;MTRSRVCPDTESTGLSPAPDALPVRETTEQFAQVFFGKSLSLLTPEECFTTVYTCSRDIPADRHPASWFPADTWFRNEPRASAACIGRHQGGPLYHASEAERLRALYPLRLATPVTGPGEQLLTRTALPKAGYSRATNAAMTPGGKTMMSRKISLNGERT
;
A
#
# COMPACT_ATOMS: atom_id res chain seq x y z
N MET A 1 3.65 -75.10 -23.74
CA MET A 1 2.44 -74.89 -22.92
C MET A 1 2.08 -73.42 -22.97
N THR A 2 0.94 -73.11 -23.58
CA THR A 2 0.27 -71.81 -23.65
C THR A 2 -0.42 -71.49 -22.33
N ARG A 3 -0.36 -70.23 -21.86
CA ARG A 3 -1.57 -69.39 -21.67
C ARG A 3 -1.23 -67.99 -21.13
N SER A 4 -1.61 -67.02 -21.96
CA SER A 4 -1.83 -65.62 -21.62
C SER A 4 -3.04 -65.46 -20.69
N ARG A 5 -2.98 -64.50 -19.76
CA ARG A 5 -4.12 -63.95 -19.00
C ARG A 5 -3.78 -62.46 -18.79
N VAL A 6 -4.24 -61.56 -19.66
CA VAL A 6 -5.49 -60.77 -19.52
C VAL A 6 -5.60 -60.12 -18.15
N CYS A 7 -5.25 -58.84 -18.11
CA CYS A 7 -5.49 -57.94 -16.98
C CYS A 7 -7.00 -57.65 -16.88
N PRO A 8 -7.62 -57.69 -15.69
CA PRO A 8 -8.97 -57.17 -15.53
C PRO A 8 -8.93 -55.64 -15.46
N ASP A 9 -9.73 -55.01 -16.33
CA ASP A 9 -10.04 -53.60 -16.34
C ASP A 9 -10.59 -53.19 -14.96
N THR A 10 -9.87 -52.30 -14.27
CA THR A 10 -10.48 -51.55 -13.16
C THR A 10 -11.20 -50.39 -13.79
N GLU A 11 -12.52 -50.49 -13.86
CA GLU A 11 -13.44 -49.42 -14.18
C GLU A 11 -13.00 -48.13 -13.48
N SER A 12 -12.48 -47.20 -14.27
CA SER A 12 -12.38 -45.79 -13.91
C SER A 12 -13.81 -45.30 -13.70
N THR A 13 -14.32 -45.46 -12.48
CA THR A 13 -15.50 -44.73 -12.02
C THR A 13 -15.12 -43.26 -12.11
N GLY A 14 -15.53 -42.64 -13.21
CA GLY A 14 -15.54 -41.21 -13.35
C GLY A 14 -16.40 -40.66 -12.22
N LEU A 15 -15.74 -40.21 -11.16
CA LEU A 15 -16.33 -39.28 -10.21
C LEU A 15 -16.57 -37.99 -11.01
N SER A 16 -17.75 -37.92 -11.61
CA SER A 16 -18.33 -36.68 -12.09
C SER A 16 -18.22 -35.67 -10.94
N PRO A 17 -17.66 -34.46 -11.15
CA PRO A 17 -17.82 -33.41 -10.17
C PRO A 17 -19.32 -33.19 -9.99
N ALA A 18 -19.78 -33.22 -8.75
CA ALA A 18 -21.17 -32.91 -8.42
C ALA A 18 -21.56 -31.58 -9.09
N PRO A 19 -22.68 -31.50 -9.82
CA PRO A 19 -23.05 -30.32 -10.61
C PRO A 19 -23.44 -29.10 -9.75
N ASP A 20 -23.48 -29.24 -8.42
CA ASP A 20 -23.92 -28.22 -7.47
C ASP A 20 -22.82 -27.80 -6.46
N ALA A 21 -21.54 -28.00 -6.79
CA ALA A 21 -20.47 -27.43 -5.99
C ALA A 21 -20.43 -25.91 -6.22
N LEU A 22 -21.19 -25.16 -5.40
CA LEU A 22 -21.12 -23.70 -5.36
C LEU A 22 -19.64 -23.28 -5.27
N PRO A 23 -19.21 -22.28 -6.06
CA PRO A 23 -17.82 -21.83 -6.06
C PRO A 23 -17.35 -21.60 -4.63
N VAL A 24 -16.15 -22.06 -4.30
CA VAL A 24 -15.58 -22.11 -2.94
C VAL A 24 -15.87 -20.85 -2.11
N ARG A 25 -15.87 -19.66 -2.74
CA ARG A 25 -16.19 -18.40 -2.08
C ARG A 25 -17.64 -18.28 -1.58
N GLU A 26 -18.62 -18.74 -2.34
CA GLU A 26 -20.03 -18.74 -1.94
C GLU A 26 -20.28 -19.72 -0.78
N THR A 27 -19.60 -20.87 -0.81
CA THR A 27 -19.63 -21.84 0.30
C THR A 27 -18.97 -21.27 1.57
N THR A 28 -17.85 -20.55 1.46
CA THR A 28 -17.22 -19.92 2.63
C THR A 28 -18.06 -18.78 3.20
N GLU A 29 -18.72 -17.98 2.36
CA GLU A 29 -19.59 -16.89 2.82
C GLU A 29 -20.84 -17.43 3.53
N GLN A 30 -21.48 -18.47 2.97
CA GLN A 30 -22.58 -19.18 3.62
C GLN A 30 -22.15 -19.83 4.93
N PHE A 31 -20.96 -20.43 4.98
CA PHE A 31 -20.41 -21.01 6.19
C PHE A 31 -20.20 -19.93 7.26
N ALA A 32 -19.59 -18.80 6.90
CA ALA A 32 -19.40 -17.69 7.82
C ALA A 32 -20.74 -17.18 8.39
N GLN A 33 -21.73 -17.07 7.52
CA GLN A 33 -23.07 -16.63 7.90
C GLN A 33 -23.78 -17.64 8.82
N VAL A 34 -23.66 -18.94 8.57
CA VAL A 34 -24.30 -20.00 9.38
C VAL A 34 -23.64 -20.16 10.74
N PHE A 35 -22.30 -20.17 10.79
CA PHE A 35 -21.57 -20.47 12.03
C PHE A 35 -21.32 -19.23 12.90
N PHE A 36 -21.08 -18.07 12.29
CA PHE A 36 -20.73 -16.85 13.02
C PHE A 36 -21.81 -15.77 12.94
N GLY A 37 -22.87 -15.98 12.15
CA GLY A 37 -23.92 -14.98 11.96
C GLY A 37 -23.48 -13.73 11.21
N LYS A 38 -22.27 -13.75 10.61
CA LYS A 38 -21.59 -12.59 10.01
C LYS A 38 -20.98 -12.96 8.66
N SER A 39 -20.78 -11.97 7.81
CA SER A 39 -20.03 -12.10 6.54
C SER A 39 -18.52 -12.27 6.78
N LEU A 40 -17.80 -12.84 5.82
CA LEU A 40 -16.33 -12.98 5.89
C LEU A 40 -15.61 -11.63 6.01
N SER A 41 -16.18 -10.59 5.40
CA SER A 41 -15.69 -9.21 5.49
C SER A 41 -15.74 -8.62 6.91
N LEU A 42 -16.60 -9.16 7.79
CA LEU A 42 -16.69 -8.77 9.19
C LEU A 42 -15.77 -9.60 10.09
N LEU A 43 -15.51 -10.86 9.73
CA LEU A 43 -14.66 -11.75 10.51
C LEU A 43 -13.17 -11.42 10.37
N THR A 44 -12.73 -11.03 9.17
CA THR A 44 -11.31 -10.76 8.91
C THR A 44 -10.70 -9.66 9.78
N PRO A 45 -11.36 -8.51 10.05
CA PRO A 45 -10.78 -7.49 10.91
C PRO A 45 -10.95 -7.81 12.40
N GLU A 46 -11.97 -8.59 12.80
CA GLU A 46 -12.13 -9.07 14.18
C GLU A 46 -11.00 -10.03 14.60
N GLU A 47 -10.48 -10.82 13.65
CA GLU A 47 -9.32 -11.68 13.88
C GLU A 47 -7.99 -10.92 13.86
N CYS A 48 -7.86 -9.91 12.98
CA CYS A 48 -6.62 -9.18 12.78
C CYS A 48 -6.42 -8.01 13.77
N PHE A 49 -7.49 -7.47 14.34
CA PHE A 49 -7.44 -6.26 15.18
C PHE A 49 -8.15 -6.45 16.50
N THR A 50 -7.50 -6.02 17.58
CA THR A 50 -8.08 -6.00 18.93
C THR A 50 -9.21 -4.97 19.07
N THR A 51 -9.21 -3.94 18.22
CA THR A 51 -10.21 -2.87 18.26
C THR A 51 -10.84 -2.70 16.88
N VAL A 52 -12.15 -2.86 16.84
CA VAL A 52 -12.97 -2.72 15.63
C VAL A 52 -14.10 -1.72 15.90
N TYR A 53 -14.21 -0.70 15.06
CA TYR A 53 -15.26 0.32 15.13
C TYR A 53 -16.34 0.04 14.09
N THR A 54 -17.61 -0.01 14.52
CA THR A 54 -18.74 -0.19 13.60
C THR A 54 -19.34 1.14 13.12
N CYS A 55 -19.04 2.22 13.83
CA CYS A 55 -19.53 3.57 13.55
C CYS A 55 -18.35 4.54 13.42
N SER A 56 -18.41 5.43 12.42
CA SER A 56 -17.37 6.44 12.20
C SER A 56 -17.24 7.44 13.35
N ARG A 57 -18.34 7.68 14.09
CA ARG A 57 -18.38 8.61 15.23
C ARG A 57 -17.58 8.11 16.44
N ASP A 58 -17.42 6.79 16.54
CA ASP A 58 -16.71 6.17 17.66
C ASP A 58 -15.19 6.07 17.40
N ILE A 59 -14.77 6.39 16.17
CA ILE A 59 -13.35 6.38 15.79
C ILE A 59 -12.66 7.57 16.48
N PRO A 60 -11.63 7.31 17.30
CA PRO A 60 -10.82 8.35 17.91
C PRO A 60 -10.16 9.27 16.87
N ALA A 61 -10.03 10.55 17.20
CA ALA A 61 -9.50 11.56 16.27
C ALA A 61 -8.02 11.35 15.88
N ASP A 62 -7.27 10.58 16.66
CA ASP A 62 -5.88 10.15 16.39
C ASP A 62 -5.77 9.00 15.39
N ARG A 63 -6.89 8.45 14.92
CA ARG A 63 -6.91 7.30 14.02
C ARG A 63 -7.43 7.69 12.65
N HIS A 64 -6.66 7.33 11.64
CA HIS A 64 -6.92 7.75 10.27
C HIS A 64 -6.83 6.60 9.27
N PRO A 65 -7.58 6.67 8.16
CA PRO A 65 -7.40 5.76 7.04
C PRO A 65 -6.03 5.99 6.35
N ALA A 66 -5.60 5.02 5.54
CA ALA A 66 -4.34 5.11 4.78
C ALA A 66 -4.24 6.36 3.88
N SER A 67 -5.37 6.92 3.45
CA SER A 67 -5.43 8.12 2.59
C SER A 67 -4.97 9.41 3.27
N TRP A 68 -4.89 9.44 4.61
CA TRP A 68 -4.37 10.59 5.36
C TRP A 68 -2.86 10.76 5.20
N PHE A 69 -2.17 9.69 4.81
CA PHE A 69 -0.73 9.67 4.63
C PHE A 69 -0.30 10.01 3.19
N PRO A 70 0.98 10.38 2.96
CA PRO A 70 1.51 10.58 1.62
C PRO A 70 1.17 9.43 0.66
N ALA A 71 0.76 9.78 -0.55
CA ALA A 71 0.32 8.81 -1.55
C ALA A 71 1.46 7.97 -2.15
N ASP A 72 2.71 8.27 -1.81
CA ASP A 72 3.87 7.52 -2.25
C ASP A 72 3.72 6.03 -1.92
N THR A 73 3.98 5.19 -2.91
CA THR A 73 3.78 3.73 -2.80
C THR A 73 4.60 3.13 -1.66
N TRP A 74 5.82 3.64 -1.44
CA TRP A 74 6.64 3.20 -0.31
C TRP A 74 6.01 3.60 1.03
N PHE A 75 5.38 4.78 1.13
CA PHE A 75 4.77 5.22 2.37
C PHE A 75 3.51 4.41 2.67
N ARG A 76 2.74 3.98 1.68
CA ARG A 76 1.50 3.21 1.92
C ARG A 76 1.72 1.82 2.53
N ASN A 77 2.89 1.24 2.36
CA ASN A 77 3.18 -0.13 2.80
C ASN A 77 3.77 -0.23 4.21
N GLU A 78 4.21 0.88 4.80
CA GLU A 78 4.96 0.88 6.07
C GLU A 78 4.18 1.24 7.35
N PRO A 79 3.07 2.00 7.29
CA PRO A 79 2.20 2.24 8.43
C PRO A 79 1.66 0.93 8.96
N ARG A 80 1.68 0.79 10.28
CA ARG A 80 1.13 -0.36 10.98
C ARG A 80 -0.30 -0.04 11.35
N ALA A 81 -1.23 -0.83 10.82
CA ALA A 81 -2.63 -0.72 11.18
C ALA A 81 -2.80 -1.12 12.66
N SER A 82 -3.54 -0.31 13.41
CA SER A 82 -3.76 -0.51 14.85
C SER A 82 -5.22 -0.83 15.20
N ALA A 83 -6.15 -0.55 14.28
CA ALA A 83 -7.57 -0.82 14.44
C ALA A 83 -8.20 -1.02 13.05
N ALA A 84 -9.46 -1.44 13.03
CA ALA A 84 -10.26 -1.44 11.82
C ALA A 84 -11.56 -0.67 12.05
N CYS A 85 -12.10 -0.11 10.96
CA CYS A 85 -13.49 0.32 10.91
C CYS A 85 -14.25 -0.66 10.02
N ILE A 86 -15.49 -1.01 10.37
CA ILE A 86 -16.39 -1.77 9.51
C ILE A 86 -17.74 -1.06 9.51
N GLY A 87 -17.98 -0.27 8.47
CA GLY A 87 -19.22 0.47 8.27
C GLY A 87 -20.01 0.01 7.04
N ARG A 88 -21.22 0.57 6.86
CA ARG A 88 -22.13 0.27 5.74
C ARG A 88 -21.54 0.52 4.34
N HIS A 89 -20.55 1.40 4.21
CA HIS A 89 -19.99 1.83 2.92
C HIS A 89 -18.51 1.49 2.74
N GLN A 90 -18.05 0.39 3.36
CA GLN A 90 -16.67 -0.05 3.51
C GLN A 90 -15.93 0.65 4.65
N GLY A 91 -15.25 -0.18 5.43
CA GLY A 91 -14.24 0.27 6.37
C GLY A 91 -13.02 -0.63 6.21
N GLY A 92 -11.87 -0.06 6.50
CA GLY A 92 -10.57 -0.69 6.32
C GLY A 92 -9.68 -0.47 7.53
N PRO A 93 -8.40 -0.85 7.42
CA PRO A 93 -7.43 -0.61 8.46
C PRO A 93 -7.30 0.89 8.77
N LEU A 94 -7.22 1.17 10.07
CA LEU A 94 -6.95 2.47 10.65
C LEU A 94 -5.55 2.48 11.24
N TYR A 95 -4.89 3.62 11.12
CA TYR A 95 -3.51 3.83 11.55
C TYR A 95 -3.49 4.96 12.57
N HIS A 96 -2.61 4.84 13.56
CA HIS A 96 -2.44 5.87 14.57
C HIS A 96 -1.59 7.04 14.02
N ALA A 97 -1.90 8.28 14.40
CA ALA A 97 -1.19 9.47 13.94
C ALA A 97 0.32 9.44 14.27
N SER A 98 0.72 8.81 15.38
CA SER A 98 2.13 8.62 15.75
C SER A 98 2.94 7.80 14.74
N GLU A 99 2.29 7.05 13.85
CA GLU A 99 2.99 6.35 12.77
C GLU A 99 3.70 7.32 11.82
N ALA A 100 3.16 8.53 11.65
CA ALA A 100 3.85 9.56 10.87
C ALA A 100 5.19 9.95 11.52
N GLU A 101 5.22 10.07 12.85
CA GLU A 101 6.44 10.39 13.59
C GLU A 101 7.44 9.23 13.57
N ARG A 102 6.95 7.99 13.77
CA ARG A 102 7.76 6.77 13.65
C ARG A 102 8.41 6.67 12.26
N LEU A 103 7.65 6.94 11.19
CA LEU A 103 8.17 6.89 9.82
C LEU A 103 9.14 8.02 9.53
N ARG A 104 8.91 9.23 10.07
CA ARG A 104 9.90 10.33 10.03
C ARG A 104 11.22 9.95 10.71
N ALA A 105 11.14 9.27 11.85
CA ALA A 105 12.32 8.79 12.57
C ALA A 105 13.07 7.67 11.83
N LEU A 106 12.34 6.75 11.18
CA LEU A 106 12.93 5.62 10.43
C LEU A 106 13.51 6.03 9.07
N TYR A 107 12.86 6.97 8.39
CA TYR A 107 13.24 7.41 7.05
C TYR A 107 13.48 8.93 7.00
N PRO A 108 14.40 9.46 7.81
CA PRO A 108 14.63 10.90 7.91
C PRO A 108 15.03 11.48 6.56
N LEU A 109 15.85 10.78 5.77
CA LEU A 109 16.27 11.24 4.44
C LEU A 109 15.17 11.24 3.39
N ARG A 110 14.11 10.43 3.56
CA ARG A 110 12.98 10.40 2.62
C ARG A 110 11.96 11.49 2.91
N LEU A 111 11.88 11.92 4.17
CA LEU A 111 10.89 12.86 4.68
C LEU A 111 11.49 14.22 5.05
N ALA A 112 12.82 14.35 5.02
CA ALA A 112 13.49 15.63 5.19
C ALA A 112 13.15 16.54 4.01
N THR A 113 12.61 17.71 4.34
CA THR A 113 12.59 18.82 3.40
C THR A 113 14.01 19.38 3.34
N PRO A 114 14.70 19.28 2.20
CA PRO A 114 16.03 19.85 2.07
C PRO A 114 15.98 21.37 2.29
N VAL A 115 16.89 21.87 3.12
CA VAL A 115 17.01 23.29 3.43
C VAL A 115 17.80 23.97 2.32
N THR A 116 17.19 24.95 1.66
CA THR A 116 17.87 25.83 0.69
C THR A 116 18.27 27.14 1.34
N GLY A 117 19.49 27.59 1.08
CA GLY A 117 19.93 28.93 1.46
C GLY A 117 19.28 30.03 0.63
N PRO A 118 19.46 31.31 1.00
CA PRO A 118 18.98 32.45 0.21
C PRO A 118 19.55 32.39 -1.22
N GLY A 119 18.67 32.44 -2.23
CA GLY A 119 19.05 32.38 -3.66
C GLY A 119 19.31 30.96 -4.20
N GLU A 120 19.13 29.93 -3.39
CA GLU A 120 19.22 28.53 -3.83
C GLU A 120 17.83 27.96 -4.08
N GLN A 121 17.66 27.28 -5.22
CA GLN A 121 16.42 26.61 -5.57
C GLN A 121 16.69 25.14 -5.87
N LEU A 122 15.88 24.27 -5.27
CA LEU A 122 15.89 22.85 -5.58
C LEU A 122 14.95 22.58 -6.74
N LEU A 123 15.49 21.98 -7.78
CA LEU A 123 14.73 21.56 -8.94
C LEU A 123 14.78 20.04 -9.04
N THR A 124 13.61 19.45 -9.29
CA THR A 124 13.52 18.05 -9.64
C THR A 124 14.12 17.83 -11.04
N ARG A 125 14.61 16.62 -11.33
CA ARG A 125 15.14 16.27 -12.68
C ARG A 125 14.17 16.59 -13.82
N THR A 126 12.87 16.52 -13.56
CA THR A 126 11.81 16.83 -14.53
C THR A 126 11.54 18.32 -14.68
N ALA A 127 11.90 19.14 -13.69
CA ALA A 127 11.81 20.60 -13.75
C ALA A 127 13.01 21.24 -14.46
N LEU A 128 14.18 20.57 -14.49
CA LEU A 128 15.39 21.08 -15.14
C LEU A 128 15.22 21.45 -16.63
N PRO A 129 14.58 20.62 -17.48
CA PRO A 129 14.36 20.99 -18.88
C PRO A 129 13.45 22.21 -19.04
N LYS A 130 12.46 22.36 -18.16
CA LYS A 130 11.55 23.52 -18.17
C LYS A 130 12.25 24.81 -17.78
N ALA A 131 13.31 24.71 -16.96
CA ALA A 131 14.17 25.82 -16.60
C ALA A 131 15.30 26.08 -17.62
N GLY A 132 15.28 25.42 -18.79
CA GLY A 132 16.23 25.67 -19.89
C GLY A 132 17.56 24.91 -19.79
N TYR A 133 17.71 23.97 -18.85
CA TYR A 133 18.97 23.24 -18.69
C TYR A 133 19.10 22.08 -19.69
N SER A 134 20.24 22.05 -20.40
CA SER A 134 20.57 20.98 -21.34
C SER A 134 20.84 19.65 -20.63
N ARG A 135 20.65 18.52 -21.34
CA ARG A 135 20.95 17.18 -20.80
C ARG A 135 22.40 17.02 -20.34
N ALA A 136 23.36 17.58 -21.08
CA ALA A 136 24.77 17.53 -20.73
C ALA A 136 25.03 18.29 -19.41
N THR A 137 24.42 19.48 -19.27
CA THR A 137 24.49 20.26 -18.04
C THR A 137 23.85 19.51 -16.86
N ASN A 138 22.69 18.89 -17.07
CA ASN A 138 21.99 18.11 -16.03
C ASN A 138 22.80 16.88 -15.57
N ALA A 139 23.55 16.25 -16.48
CA ALA A 139 24.38 15.09 -16.16
C ALA A 139 25.64 15.47 -15.35
N ALA A 140 26.16 16.69 -15.55
CA ALA A 140 27.32 17.20 -14.84
C ALA A 140 26.99 17.81 -13.45
N MET A 141 25.70 17.95 -13.10
CA MET A 141 25.29 18.46 -11.79
C MET A 141 25.50 17.39 -10.70
N THR A 142 25.93 17.83 -9.51
CA THR A 142 26.06 16.95 -8.33
C THR A 142 24.69 16.70 -7.70
N PRO A 143 24.24 15.43 -7.59
CA PRO A 143 22.98 15.13 -6.91
C PRO A 143 23.14 15.31 -5.40
N GLY A 144 22.38 16.25 -4.83
CA GLY A 144 22.12 16.36 -3.41
C GLY A 144 21.15 15.27 -2.97
N GLY A 145 21.69 14.10 -2.62
CA GLY A 145 20.90 12.93 -2.23
C GLY A 145 20.08 12.36 -3.40
N LYS A 146 19.53 11.16 -3.23
CA LYS A 146 18.84 10.39 -4.28
C LYS A 146 17.57 11.10 -4.80
N THR A 147 17.72 12.15 -5.63
CA THR A 147 16.80 12.73 -6.65
C THR A 147 16.91 14.25 -6.79
N MET A 148 17.60 14.98 -5.92
CA MET A 148 17.62 16.44 -5.99
C MET A 148 18.97 16.97 -6.45
N MET A 149 18.97 17.94 -7.35
CA MET A 149 20.17 18.66 -7.81
C MET A 149 20.10 20.06 -7.22
N SER A 150 21.12 20.50 -6.49
CA SER A 150 21.23 21.87 -5.96
C SER A 150 22.24 22.66 -6.79
N ARG A 151 21.91 23.89 -7.18
CA ARG A 151 22.90 24.84 -7.70
C ARG A 151 22.67 26.23 -7.11
N LYS A 152 23.77 26.88 -6.73
CA LYS A 152 23.84 28.28 -6.33
C LYS A 152 23.64 29.16 -7.57
N ILE A 153 22.55 29.91 -7.62
CA ILE A 153 22.32 30.89 -8.68
C ILE A 153 22.86 32.22 -8.18
N SER A 154 24.03 32.64 -8.66
CA SER A 154 24.47 34.03 -8.50
C SER A 154 23.61 34.90 -9.40
N LEU A 155 22.64 35.59 -8.82
CA LEU A 155 21.98 36.72 -9.46
C LEU A 155 22.98 37.88 -9.52
N ASN A 156 23.87 37.87 -10.51
CA ASN A 156 24.59 39.08 -10.89
C ASN A 156 23.62 39.93 -11.71
N GLY A 157 23.11 40.98 -11.07
CA GLY A 157 22.19 41.93 -11.68
C GLY A 157 22.08 43.24 -10.92
N GLU A 158 23.16 43.71 -10.27
CA GLU A 158 23.30 45.15 -10.01
C GLU A 158 23.63 45.83 -11.34
N ARG A 159 22.65 46.55 -11.90
CA ARG A 159 22.92 47.73 -12.71
C ARG A 159 22.15 48.87 -12.07
N THR A 160 22.94 49.77 -11.47
CA THR A 160 22.75 51.23 -11.29
C THR A 160 21.37 51.79 -11.54
#